data_AF-A0AAN8QYH3-F1
#
_entry.id   AF-A0AAN8QYH3-F1
#
_cell.length_a   1.000
_cell.length_b   1.000
_cell.length_c   1.000
_cell.angle_alpha   90.00
_cell.angle_beta   90.00
_cell.angle_gamma   90.00
#
_symmetry.space_group_name_H-M   'P 1'
#
loop_
_entity.id
_entity.type
_entity.pdbx_description
1 polymer ?
#
loop_
_entity_poly.entity_id
_entity_poly.type
_entity_poly.pdbx_seq_one_letter_code
_entity_poly.pdbx_strand_id
1 'polypeptide(L)'
;MSCTGQGSSKKAAKHQAAESVLNLSGNRHWNTELALQRGWRLPEYTVFTEAGPPHKREFTVTCRMESLTETDYIQMMLELSQEQGFEVTYFDIDELTVNGQYQCLAELSTSPVTVCHGTGISCGNAHNDAAHSALQYIKIMASIK
;
A
#
# COMPACT_ATOMS: atom_id res chain seq x y z
N MET A 1 4.53 -0.04 -11.73
CA MET A 1 5.93 -0.33 -11.40
C MET A 1 6.40 -1.55 -12.19
N SER A 2 7.65 -1.60 -12.65
CA SER A 2 8.19 -2.77 -13.36
C SER A 2 9.63 -3.04 -12.96
N CYS A 3 9.96 -4.30 -12.65
CA CYS A 3 11.32 -4.72 -12.32
C CYS A 3 11.74 -5.91 -13.19
N THR A 4 13.03 -5.96 -13.49
CA THR A 4 13.64 -7.07 -14.23
C THR A 4 14.44 -7.95 -13.28
N GLY A 5 14.27 -9.26 -13.42
CA GLY A 5 15.07 -10.27 -12.74
C GLY A 5 15.77 -11.19 -13.74
N GLN A 6 16.97 -11.64 -13.36
CA GLN A 6 17.86 -12.49 -14.12
C GLN A 6 18.16 -13.78 -13.34
N GLY A 7 18.46 -14.86 -14.05
CA GLY A 7 18.89 -16.10 -13.41
C GLY A 7 19.24 -17.21 -14.39
N SER A 8 19.84 -18.27 -13.86
CA SER A 8 20.20 -19.49 -14.62
C SER A 8 18.98 -20.34 -15.02
N SER A 9 17.78 -19.96 -14.58
CA SER A 9 16.51 -20.58 -14.96
C SER A 9 15.39 -19.55 -15.00
N LYS A 10 14.32 -19.84 -15.75
CA LYS A 10 13.09 -19.03 -15.77
C LYS A 10 12.50 -18.84 -14.37
N LYS A 11 12.56 -19.87 -13.51
CA LYS A 11 12.09 -19.81 -12.12
C LYS A 11 12.92 -18.83 -11.29
N ALA A 12 14.24 -18.90 -11.39
CA ALA A 12 15.14 -18.00 -10.67
C ALA A 12 14.96 -16.54 -11.11
N ALA A 13 14.92 -16.29 -12.43
CA ALA A 13 14.69 -14.96 -12.98
C ALA A 13 13.33 -14.38 -12.56
N LYS A 14 12.28 -15.21 -12.56
CA LYS A 14 10.94 -14.80 -12.09
C LYS A 14 10.92 -14.46 -10.60
N HIS A 15 11.61 -15.24 -9.78
CA HIS A 15 11.70 -15.00 -8.34
C HIS A 15 12.40 -13.68 -8.04
N GLN A 16 13.56 -13.43 -8.66
CA GLN A 16 14.30 -12.17 -8.49
C GLN A 16 13.50 -10.95 -8.98
N ALA A 17 12.80 -11.09 -10.12
CA ALA A 17 11.95 -10.01 -10.64
C ALA A 17 10.81 -9.68 -9.67
N ALA A 18 10.18 -10.70 -9.06
CA ALA A 18 9.12 -10.52 -8.07
C ALA A 18 9.66 -9.86 -6.79
N GLU A 19 10.78 -10.35 -6.25
CA GLU A 19 11.42 -9.81 -5.05
C GLU A 19 11.79 -8.33 -5.20
N SER A 20 12.32 -7.96 -6.37
CA SER A 20 12.68 -6.57 -6.66
C SER A 20 11.46 -5.64 -6.67
N VAL A 21 10.30 -6.10 -7.15
CA VAL A 21 9.05 -5.32 -7.08
C VAL A 21 8.59 -5.17 -5.62
N LEU A 22 8.67 -6.24 -4.83
CA LEU A 22 8.23 -6.22 -3.42
C LEU A 22 9.04 -5.22 -2.61
N ASN A 23 10.36 -5.23 -2.76
CA ASN A 23 11.26 -4.30 -2.08
C ASN A 23 10.97 -2.84 -2.46
N LEU A 24 10.64 -2.55 -3.72
CA LEU A 24 10.28 -1.20 -4.15
C LEU A 24 8.88 -0.76 -3.70
N SER A 25 7.95 -1.70 -3.54
CA SER A 25 6.57 -1.39 -3.16
C SER A 25 6.42 -0.97 -1.69
N GLY A 26 7.45 -1.17 -0.85
CA GLY A 26 7.37 -0.99 0.61
C GLY A 26 6.41 -1.97 1.30
N ASN A 27 5.67 -2.77 0.53
CA ASN A 27 4.63 -3.65 0.98
C ASN A 27 5.23 -4.99 1.42
N ARG A 28 5.77 -5.00 2.64
CA ARG A 28 6.31 -6.21 3.28
C ARG A 28 5.27 -7.33 3.48
N HIS A 29 3.99 -7.02 3.24
CA HIS A 29 2.85 -7.91 3.46
C HIS A 29 2.23 -8.45 2.17
N TRP A 30 2.79 -8.14 0.98
CA TRP A 30 2.29 -8.74 -0.25
C TRP A 30 2.47 -10.27 -0.23
N ASN A 31 1.34 -10.97 -0.13
CA ASN A 31 1.22 -12.40 -0.25
C ASN A 31 0.32 -12.71 -1.46
N THR A 32 0.79 -13.55 -2.36
CA THR A 32 0.06 -13.99 -3.56
C THR A 32 -1.31 -14.58 -3.23
N GLU A 33 -1.46 -15.24 -2.09
CA GLU A 33 -2.71 -15.87 -1.66
C GLU A 33 -3.73 -14.85 -1.14
N LEU A 34 -3.28 -13.85 -0.38
CA LEU A 34 -4.13 -12.72 0.07
C LEU A 34 -4.54 -11.82 -1.09
N ALA A 35 -3.64 -11.59 -2.06
CA ALA A 35 -3.94 -10.83 -3.27
C ALA A 35 -5.07 -11.47 -4.09
N LEU A 36 -5.07 -12.81 -4.20
CA LEU A 36 -6.13 -13.57 -4.87
C LEU A 36 -7.47 -13.46 -4.12
N GLN A 37 -7.47 -13.59 -2.79
CA GLN A 37 -8.69 -13.48 -1.97
C GLN A 37 -9.31 -12.08 -2.02
N ARG A 38 -8.48 -11.04 -2.18
CA ARG A 38 -8.89 -9.62 -2.22
C ARG A 38 -9.21 -9.12 -3.64
N GLY A 39 -9.10 -9.98 -4.66
CA GLY A 39 -9.33 -9.59 -6.06
C GLY A 39 -8.29 -8.62 -6.63
N TRP A 40 -7.10 -8.54 -6.01
CA TRP A 40 -6.02 -7.70 -6.51
C TRP A 40 -5.43 -8.28 -7.80
N ARG A 41 -5.15 -7.41 -8.77
CA ARG A 41 -4.58 -7.85 -10.05
C ARG A 41 -3.20 -8.48 -9.81
N LEU A 42 -3.04 -9.71 -10.27
CA LEU A 42 -1.78 -10.45 -10.17
C LEU A 42 -0.68 -9.72 -10.98
N PRO A 43 0.60 -9.78 -10.54
CA PRO A 43 1.71 -9.25 -11.31
C PRO A 43 1.80 -9.97 -12.66
N GLU A 44 1.98 -9.20 -13.72
CA GLU A 44 2.17 -9.72 -15.05
C GLU A 44 3.65 -10.04 -15.27
N TYR A 45 3.96 -11.26 -15.70
CA TYR A 45 5.34 -11.71 -15.93
C TYR A 45 5.56 -11.95 -17.41
N THR A 46 6.52 -11.22 -17.99
CA THR A 46 6.91 -11.39 -19.39
C THR A 46 8.37 -11.83 -19.47
N VAL A 47 8.65 -12.95 -20.15
CA VAL A 47 10.01 -13.43 -20.40
C VAL A 47 10.57 -12.67 -21.59
N PHE A 48 11.70 -11.98 -21.43
CA PHE A 48 12.22 -11.07 -22.45
C PHE A 48 13.29 -11.74 -23.32
N THR A 49 14.24 -12.47 -22.73
CA THR A 49 15.37 -13.07 -23.47
C THR A 49 15.90 -14.35 -22.82
N GLU A 50 16.28 -15.31 -23.68
CA GLU A 50 17.16 -16.43 -23.35
C GLU A 50 18.50 -16.17 -24.05
N ALA A 51 19.58 -15.99 -23.28
CA ALA A 51 20.91 -15.71 -23.79
C ALA A 51 21.94 -16.70 -23.26
N GLY A 52 23.11 -16.76 -23.90
CA GLY A 52 24.22 -17.62 -23.48
C GLY A 52 24.23 -19.03 -24.07
N PRO A 53 25.34 -19.77 -23.91
CA PRO A 53 25.49 -21.10 -24.48
C PRO A 53 24.59 -22.12 -23.77
N PRO A 54 24.31 -23.30 -24.38
CA PRO A 54 23.40 -24.30 -23.82
C PRO A 54 23.70 -24.72 -22.36
N HIS A 55 24.97 -24.66 -21.95
CA HIS A 55 25.46 -25.01 -20.62
C HIS A 55 25.58 -23.81 -19.65
N LYS A 56 25.27 -22.58 -20.10
CA LYS A 56 25.30 -21.34 -19.30
C LYS A 56 24.22 -20.37 -19.79
N ARG A 57 22.98 -20.85 -19.82
CA ARG A 57 21.82 -20.05 -20.21
C ARG A 57 21.48 -19.04 -19.14
N GLU A 58 21.16 -17.83 -19.58
CA GLU A 58 20.69 -16.72 -18.77
C GLU A 58 19.30 -16.33 -19.22
N PHE A 59 18.39 -16.21 -18.26
CA PHE A 59 17.00 -15.86 -18.48
C PHE A 59 16.75 -14.47 -17.90
N THR A 60 16.12 -13.60 -18.68
CA THR A 60 15.64 -12.30 -18.18
C THR A 60 14.11 -12.28 -18.16
N VAL A 61 13.53 -11.97 -17.00
CA VAL A 61 12.07 -11.88 -16.78
C VAL A 61 11.74 -10.49 -16.27
N THR A 62 10.75 -9.85 -16.90
CA THR A 62 10.18 -8.59 -16.41
C THR A 62 8.91 -8.90 -15.64
N CYS A 63 8.85 -8.43 -14.40
CA CYS A 63 7.64 -8.39 -13.60
C CYS A 63 7.06 -6.97 -13.71
N ARG A 64 5.83 -6.85 -14.23
CA ARG A 64 5.08 -5.61 -14.26
C ARG A 64 3.96 -5.71 -13.24
N MET A 65 3.95 -4.78 -12.31
CA MET A 65 2.91 -4.65 -11.31
C MET A 65 2.22 -3.30 -11.50
N GLU A 66 0.91 -3.31 -11.65
CA GLU A 66 0.13 -2.09 -11.50
C GLU A 66 0.28 -1.65 -10.05
N SER A 67 0.83 -0.45 -9.84
CA SER A 67 1.07 0.06 -8.49
C SER A 67 -0.28 0.37 -7.88
N LEU A 68 -0.82 -0.55 -7.08
CA LEU A 68 -1.81 -0.18 -6.06
C LEU A 68 -1.04 0.34 -4.83
N THR A 69 -0.13 1.30 -5.04
CA THR A 69 0.42 2.04 -3.92
C THR A 69 -0.63 3.07 -3.53
N GLU A 70 -1.74 2.60 -2.99
CA GLU A 70 -2.45 3.43 -2.03
C GLU A 70 -1.44 3.66 -0.90
N THR A 71 -1.01 4.91 -0.77
CA THR A 71 -0.16 5.31 0.34
C THR A 71 -0.88 4.94 1.63
N ASP A 72 -0.25 4.12 2.46
CA ASP A 72 -0.83 3.66 3.73
C ASP A 72 -0.69 4.77 4.78
N TYR A 73 -1.64 5.69 4.75
CA TYR A 73 -1.72 6.81 5.69
C TYR A 73 -2.05 6.33 7.11
N ILE A 74 -2.71 5.17 7.25
CA ILE A 74 -2.99 4.58 8.56
C ILE A 74 -1.68 4.22 9.25
N GLN A 75 -0.74 3.59 8.53
CA GLN A 75 0.58 3.26 9.08
C GLN A 75 1.38 4.52 9.46
N MET A 76 1.39 5.55 8.61
CA MET A 76 2.05 6.82 8.93
C MET A 76 1.43 7.50 10.16
N MET A 77 0.10 7.46 10.27
CA MET A 77 -0.64 8.04 11.38
C MET A 77 -0.33 7.31 12.70
N LEU A 78 -0.20 5.98 12.67
CA LEU A 78 0.19 5.17 13.82
C LEU A 78 1.60 5.49 14.31
N GLU A 79 2.57 5.59 13.40
CA GLU A 79 3.95 5.96 13.73
C GLU A 79 3.99 7.34 14.41
N LEU A 80 3.30 8.31 13.82
CA LEU A 80 3.21 9.66 14.36
C LEU A 80 2.53 9.71 15.74
N SER A 81 1.47 8.92 15.93
CA SER A 81 0.73 8.89 17.20
C SER A 81 1.57 8.29 18.33
N GLN A 82 2.39 7.28 18.03
CA GLN A 82 3.36 6.71 18.96
C GLN A 82 4.44 7.72 19.35
N GLU A 83 4.99 8.45 18.37
CA GLU A 83 6.02 9.46 18.60
C GLU A 83 5.51 10.64 19.44
N GLN A 84 4.29 11.10 19.19
CA GLN A 84 3.70 12.26 19.88
C GLN A 84 2.90 11.89 21.13
N GLY A 85 2.64 10.61 21.37
CA GLY A 85 1.97 10.11 22.57
C GLY A 85 0.46 10.33 22.58
N PHE A 86 -0.23 10.09 21.47
CA PHE A 86 -1.68 10.09 21.40
C PHE A 86 -2.22 8.81 20.74
N GLU A 87 -3.47 8.47 21.02
CA GLU A 87 -4.17 7.32 20.46
C GLU A 87 -5.04 7.75 19.28
N VAL A 88 -5.24 6.83 18.33
CA VAL A 88 -6.11 7.02 17.16
C VAL A 88 -7.15 5.90 17.15
N THR A 89 -8.43 6.28 17.13
CA THR A 89 -9.55 5.34 17.05
C THR A 89 -10.35 5.63 15.79
N TYR A 90 -10.70 4.58 15.04
CA TYR A 90 -11.50 4.69 13.82
C TYR A 90 -12.92 4.20 14.08
N PHE A 91 -13.90 4.99 13.62
CA PHE A 91 -15.33 4.68 13.71
C PHE A 91 -15.93 4.68 12.31
N ASP A 92 -16.37 3.51 11.85
CA ASP A 92 -17.14 3.40 10.61
C ASP A 92 -18.55 3.98 10.81
N ILE A 93 -19.06 4.67 9.79
CA ILE A 93 -20.46 5.10 9.72
C ILE A 93 -21.18 4.10 8.80
N ASP A 94 -22.22 3.47 9.33
CA ASP A 94 -22.97 2.42 8.64
C ASP A 94 -23.65 2.93 7.37
N GLU A 95 -24.10 4.18 7.36
CA GLU A 95 -24.69 4.82 6.20
C GLU A 95 -23.65 5.20 5.15
N LEU A 96 -23.92 4.81 3.90
CA LEU A 96 -23.15 5.30 2.75
C LEU A 96 -23.44 6.78 2.48
N THR A 97 -22.47 7.48 1.89
CA THR A 97 -22.69 8.83 1.37
C THR A 97 -23.76 8.84 0.26
N VAL A 98 -24.21 10.03 -0.13
CA VAL A 98 -25.11 10.21 -1.28
C VAL A 98 -24.58 9.62 -2.60
N ASN A 99 -23.25 9.46 -2.70
CA ASN A 99 -22.58 8.86 -3.85
C ASN A 99 -22.28 7.37 -3.67
N GLY A 100 -22.81 6.74 -2.60
CA GLY A 100 -22.60 5.32 -2.29
C GLY A 100 -21.21 4.99 -1.73
N GLN A 101 -20.51 5.94 -1.11
CA GLN A 101 -19.19 5.72 -0.53
C GLN A 101 -19.29 5.37 0.95
N TYR A 102 -18.38 4.51 1.42
CA TYR A 102 -18.16 4.24 2.83
C TYR A 102 -17.59 5.48 3.53
N GLN A 103 -17.83 5.57 4.83
CA GLN A 103 -17.49 6.73 5.64
C GLN A 103 -16.81 6.28 6.94
N CYS A 104 -15.85 7.07 7.40
CA CYS A 104 -15.10 6.82 8.62
C CYS A 104 -14.80 8.13 9.36
N LEU A 105 -14.78 8.08 10.69
CA LEU A 105 -14.26 9.12 11.57
C LEU A 105 -12.99 8.61 12.28
N ALA A 106 -11.89 9.34 12.17
CA ALA A 106 -10.67 9.13 12.94
C ALA A 106 -10.64 10.11 14.13
N GLU A 107 -10.79 9.59 15.35
CA GLU A 107 -10.65 10.35 16.58
C GLU A 107 -9.22 10.26 17.09
N LEU A 108 -8.60 11.42 17.37
CA LEU A 108 -7.29 11.55 17.96
C LEU A 108 -7.45 11.99 19.41
N SER A 109 -6.80 11.28 20.34
CA SER A 109 -6.84 11.58 21.78
C SER A 109 -6.00 12.82 22.18
N THR A 110 -5.86 13.79 21.28
CA THR A 110 -5.14 15.04 21.51
C THR A 110 -5.93 15.99 22.43
N SER A 111 -5.30 17.09 22.86
CA SER A 111 -5.99 18.16 23.57
C SER A 111 -5.88 19.48 22.79
N PRO A 112 -7.00 20.03 22.25
CA PRO A 112 -8.36 19.46 22.28
C PRO A 112 -8.48 18.17 21.46
N VAL A 113 -9.52 17.37 21.76
CA VAL A 113 -9.85 16.17 20.97
C VAL A 113 -10.11 16.59 19.54
N THR A 114 -9.52 15.87 18.59
CA THR A 114 -9.68 16.14 17.16
C THR A 114 -10.36 14.95 16.51
N VAL A 115 -11.34 15.21 15.64
CA VAL A 115 -11.97 14.18 14.81
C VAL A 115 -11.82 14.58 13.35
N CYS A 116 -11.37 13.64 12.51
CA CYS A 116 -11.24 13.83 11.07
C CYS A 116 -12.16 12.85 10.34
N HIS A 117 -12.79 13.30 9.26
CA HIS A 117 -13.66 12.47 8.44
C HIS A 117 -12.91 11.98 7.20
N GLY A 118 -13.27 10.78 6.75
CA GLY A 118 -12.80 10.22 5.51
C GLY A 118 -13.88 9.40 4.82
N THR A 119 -13.74 9.27 3.50
CA THR A 119 -14.66 8.53 2.63
C THR A 119 -13.91 7.63 1.66
N GLY A 120 -14.56 6.56 1.19
CA GLY A 120 -13.91 5.65 0.25
C GLY A 120 -14.85 4.66 -0.40
N ILE A 121 -14.37 4.00 -1.45
CA ILE A 121 -15.11 2.91 -2.13
C ILE A 121 -15.16 1.61 -1.29
N SER A 122 -14.45 1.57 -0.17
CA SER A 122 -14.45 0.50 0.83
C SER A 122 -14.17 1.07 2.22
N CYS A 123 -14.45 0.32 3.29
CA CYS A 123 -14.11 0.74 4.68
C CYS A 123 -12.60 1.00 4.83
N GLY A 124 -11.75 0.15 4.24
CA GLY A 124 -10.30 0.34 4.26
C GLY A 124 -9.85 1.64 3.58
N ASN A 125 -10.52 2.00 2.48
CA ASN A 125 -10.29 3.30 1.82
C ASN A 125 -10.76 4.47 2.67
N ALA A 126 -11.93 4.36 3.30
CA ALA A 126 -12.45 5.41 4.17
C ALA A 126 -11.56 5.65 5.40
N HIS A 127 -11.02 4.58 6.01
CA HIS A 127 -10.02 4.67 7.07
C HIS A 127 -8.75 5.39 6.58
N ASN A 128 -8.24 5.00 5.41
CA ASN A 128 -7.03 5.60 4.86
C ASN A 128 -7.20 7.09 4.52
N ASP A 129 -8.38 7.48 4.01
CA ASP A 129 -8.74 8.87 3.75
C ASP A 129 -8.89 9.69 5.05
N ALA A 130 -9.48 9.10 6.10
CA ALA A 130 -9.61 9.74 7.41
C ALA A 130 -8.22 9.96 8.06
N ALA A 131 -7.33 8.96 7.96
CA ALA A 131 -5.95 9.06 8.40
C ALA A 131 -5.19 10.16 7.63
N HIS A 132 -5.40 10.26 6.31
CA HIS A 132 -4.80 11.32 5.51
C HIS A 132 -5.22 12.71 5.99
N SER A 133 -6.52 12.89 6.22
CA SER A 133 -7.10 14.13 6.72
C SER A 133 -6.55 14.50 8.11
N ALA A 134 -6.36 13.51 9.00
CA ALA A 134 -5.71 13.70 10.30
C ALA A 134 -4.25 14.16 10.18
N LEU A 135 -3.47 13.53 9.30
CA LEU A 135 -2.07 13.93 9.03
C LEU A 135 -1.98 15.38 8.50
N GLN A 136 -2.89 15.77 7.60
CA GLN A 136 -2.96 17.13 7.09
C GLN A 136 -3.28 18.14 8.20
N TYR A 137 -4.24 17.83 9.07
CA TYR A 137 -4.57 18.67 10.21
C TYR A 137 -3.35 18.86 11.13
N ILE A 138 -2.66 17.78 11.51
CA ILE A 138 -1.48 17.87 12.37
C ILE A 138 -0.39 18.73 11.73
N LYS A 139 -0.17 18.60 10.42
CA LYS A 139 0.80 19.42 9.69
C LYS A 139 0.46 20.91 9.77
N ILE A 140 -0.82 21.27 9.65
CA ILE A 140 -1.28 22.65 9.79
C ILE A 140 -1.01 23.14 11.22
N MET A 141 -1.39 22.36 12.23
CA MET A 141 -1.20 22.73 13.64
C MET A 141 0.28 22.87 14.03
N ALA A 142 1.15 22.04 13.47
CA ALA A 142 2.60 22.14 13.65
C ALA A 142 3.21 23.38 12.97
N SER A 143 2.59 23.89 11.91
CA SER A 143 3.05 25.06 11.14
C SER A 143 2.57 26.40 11.72
N ILE A 144 1.63 26.37 12.69
CA ILE A 144 1.09 27.58 13.36
C ILE A 144 1.97 27.99 14.56
N LYS A 145 3.21 27.49 14.65
CA LYS A 145 4.16 27.80 15.72
C LYS A 145 5.06 28.99 15.43
#